data_AF-A0A958NGZ3-F1
#
_entry.id   AF-A0A958NGZ3-F1
#
_cell.length_a   1.000
_cell.length_b   1.000
_cell.length_c   1.000
_cell.angle_alpha   90.00
_cell.angle_beta   90.00
_cell.angle_gamma   90.00
#
_symmetry.space_group_name_H-M   'P 1'
#
loop_
_entity.id
_entity.type
_entity.pdbx_description
1 polymer ?
#
loop_
_entity_poly.entity_id
_entity_poly.type
_entity_poly.pdbx_seq_one_letter_code
_entity_poly.pdbx_strand_id
1 'polypeptide(L)'
;FTPPVIIPPGASFRDMIALKGKSDIGDKINKQIIAPLVDANDRLSKSDFPDFNDPNKLGEGPAMVERLSNLVSIFQKPELDFSQNRAEHDDILGDAYEYLMRQFARESGKSKGEFYTPSEVSRIIAKVIGIAPDNTTARTIAYDPTCGSGSLLLKVAAEAGKHITLEGQEKDVTTAGLARMNMI
;
A
#
# COMPACT_ATOMS: atom_id res chain seq x y z
N PHE A 1 9.78 16.40 10.71
CA PHE A 1 9.24 15.24 9.97
C PHE A 1 10.17 14.07 10.21
N THR A 2 9.70 13.05 10.94
CA THR A 2 10.35 11.73 10.98
C THR A 2 10.39 11.20 9.54
N PRO A 3 11.49 10.58 9.07
CA PRO A 3 11.48 9.95 7.74
C PRO A 3 10.26 9.00 7.64
N PRO A 4 9.50 9.05 6.53
CA PRO A 4 8.20 8.39 6.42
C PRO A 4 8.29 6.88 6.63
N VAL A 5 9.40 6.28 6.19
CA VAL A 5 9.80 4.90 6.48
C VAL A 5 11.32 4.86 6.56
N ILE A 6 11.87 4.21 7.59
CA ILE A 6 13.29 3.91 7.72
C ILE A 6 13.57 2.65 6.89
N ILE A 7 14.54 2.72 5.98
CA ILE A 7 15.01 1.55 5.22
C ILE A 7 16.32 1.08 5.85
N PRO A 8 16.34 -0.03 6.59
CA PRO A 8 17.58 -0.55 7.18
C PRO A 8 18.60 -0.95 6.11
N PRO A 9 19.91 -0.87 6.41
CA PRO A 9 20.94 -1.42 5.54
C PRO A 9 20.67 -2.89 5.21
N GLY A 10 20.69 -3.25 3.93
CA GLY A 10 20.42 -4.60 3.45
C GLY A 10 18.94 -4.92 3.18
N ALA A 11 18.03 -3.98 3.44
CA ALA A 11 16.59 -4.15 3.25
C ALA A 11 16.02 -3.24 2.13
N SER A 12 16.88 -2.71 1.26
CA SER A 12 16.44 -1.86 0.14
C SER A 12 15.92 -2.67 -1.05
N PHE A 13 15.27 -2.00 -2.01
CA PHE A 13 14.89 -2.64 -3.27
C PHE A 13 16.11 -3.15 -4.07
N ARG A 14 17.27 -2.45 -3.95
CA ARG A 14 18.53 -2.92 -4.54
C ARG A 14 18.98 -4.26 -3.94
N ASP A 15 18.79 -4.44 -2.64
CA ASP A 15 19.10 -5.70 -1.96
C ASP A 15 18.14 -6.80 -2.38
N MET A 16 16.85 -6.48 -2.57
CA MET A 16 15.85 -7.40 -3.12
C MET A 16 16.22 -7.87 -4.53
N ILE A 17 16.71 -6.97 -5.40
CA ILE A 17 17.21 -7.33 -6.74
C ILE A 17 18.35 -8.36 -6.67
N ALA A 18 19.23 -8.27 -5.68
CA ALA A 18 20.32 -9.21 -5.48
C ALA A 18 19.86 -10.60 -4.99
N LEU A 19 18.56 -10.78 -4.69
CA LEU A 19 17.97 -12.07 -4.32
C LEU A 19 17.46 -12.88 -5.52
N LYS A 20 17.31 -12.25 -6.71
CA LYS A 20 16.82 -12.92 -7.92
C LYS A 20 17.61 -14.19 -8.23
N GLY A 21 16.91 -15.22 -8.68
CA GLY A 21 17.49 -16.52 -9.07
C GLY A 21 17.93 -17.42 -7.92
N LYS A 22 17.88 -16.97 -6.66
CA LYS A 22 18.20 -17.81 -5.50
C LYS A 22 17.07 -18.82 -5.25
N SER A 23 17.43 -20.05 -4.91
CA SER A 23 16.47 -21.14 -4.69
C SER A 23 15.51 -20.92 -3.52
N ASP A 24 15.89 -20.06 -2.58
CA ASP A 24 15.15 -19.68 -1.37
C ASP A 24 14.73 -18.19 -1.40
N ILE A 25 14.55 -17.61 -2.60
CA ILE A 25 14.24 -16.18 -2.77
C ILE A 25 13.04 -15.72 -1.94
N GLY A 26 11.96 -16.52 -1.84
CA GLY A 26 10.77 -16.16 -1.06
C GLY A 26 11.08 -15.95 0.42
N ASP A 27 11.72 -16.94 1.05
CA ASP A 27 12.17 -16.87 2.44
C ASP A 27 13.18 -15.73 2.67
N LYS A 28 14.10 -15.51 1.70
CA LYS A 28 15.04 -14.40 1.78
C LYS A 28 14.37 -13.04 1.72
N ILE A 29 13.36 -12.83 0.86
CA ILE A 29 12.60 -11.57 0.82
C ILE A 29 11.94 -11.34 2.17
N ASN A 30 11.23 -12.34 2.70
CA ASN A 30 10.56 -12.23 4.00
C ASN A 30 11.53 -11.87 5.14
N LYS A 31 12.69 -12.51 5.21
CA LYS A 31 13.63 -12.37 6.35
C LYS A 31 14.65 -11.25 6.20
N GLN A 32 15.14 -10.99 4.99
CA GLN A 32 16.22 -10.03 4.76
C GLN A 32 15.68 -8.65 4.36
N ILE A 33 14.48 -8.58 3.77
CA ILE A 33 13.88 -7.33 3.32
C ILE A 33 12.72 -6.93 4.23
N ILE A 34 11.69 -7.77 4.34
CA ILE A 34 10.46 -7.39 5.03
C ILE A 34 10.63 -7.32 6.54
N ALA A 35 11.25 -8.33 7.17
CA ALA A 35 11.40 -8.35 8.63
C ALA A 35 12.18 -7.13 9.16
N PRO A 36 13.35 -6.75 8.61
CA PRO A 36 14.04 -5.54 9.07
C PRO A 36 13.24 -4.27 8.82
N LEU A 37 12.52 -4.15 7.69
CA LEU A 37 11.65 -3.01 7.42
C LEU A 37 10.57 -2.87 8.50
N VAL A 38 9.92 -3.97 8.88
CA VAL A 38 8.92 -3.96 9.96
C VAL A 38 9.57 -3.61 11.30
N ASP A 39 10.69 -4.24 11.64
CA ASP A 39 11.36 -4.04 12.94
C ASP A 39 11.87 -2.59 13.13
N ALA A 40 12.18 -1.89 12.04
CA ALA A 40 12.64 -0.50 12.08
C ALA A 40 11.53 0.55 12.04
N ASN A 41 10.26 0.15 11.84
CA ASN A 41 9.15 1.07 11.63
C ASN A 41 7.92 0.66 12.42
N ASP A 42 7.63 1.34 13.53
CA ASP A 42 6.49 1.07 14.42
C ASP A 42 5.11 1.09 13.73
N ARG A 43 5.01 1.74 12.56
CA ARG A 43 3.77 1.85 11.77
C ARG A 43 3.54 0.66 10.83
N LEU A 44 4.56 -0.16 10.61
CA LEU A 44 4.51 -1.33 9.76
C LEU A 44 4.28 -2.59 10.60
N SER A 45 3.50 -3.52 10.07
CA SER A 45 3.32 -4.86 10.64
C SER A 45 3.65 -5.92 9.59
N LYS A 46 4.11 -7.09 10.02
CA LYS A 46 4.31 -8.25 9.13
C LYS A 46 3.04 -8.63 8.37
N SER A 47 1.87 -8.42 8.98
CA SER A 47 0.57 -8.66 8.35
C SER A 47 0.26 -7.75 7.16
N ASP A 48 1.02 -6.66 6.99
CA ASP A 48 0.80 -5.69 5.91
C ASP A 48 1.40 -6.17 4.60
N PHE A 49 2.33 -7.12 4.68
CA PHE A 49 3.07 -7.66 3.55
C PHE A 49 2.58 -9.08 3.20
N PRO A 50 2.58 -9.45 1.90
CA PRO A 50 2.33 -10.83 1.52
C PRO A 50 3.47 -11.74 1.98
N ASP A 51 3.16 -13.01 2.24
CA ASP A 51 4.19 -14.03 2.41
C ASP A 51 4.78 -14.39 1.04
N PHE A 52 6.03 -13.96 0.79
CA PHE A 52 6.74 -14.24 -0.45
C PHE A 52 7.20 -15.69 -0.58
N ASN A 53 6.99 -16.53 0.45
CA ASN A 53 7.34 -17.95 0.44
C ASN A 53 6.11 -18.85 0.47
N ASP A 54 4.91 -18.34 0.17
CA ASP A 54 3.67 -19.12 0.11
C ASP A 54 3.57 -19.93 -1.21
N PRO A 55 3.74 -21.26 -1.18
CA PRO A 55 3.74 -22.09 -2.39
C PRO A 55 2.36 -22.15 -3.06
N ASN A 56 1.27 -21.96 -2.30
CA ASN A 56 -0.09 -22.00 -2.86
C ASN A 56 -0.36 -20.81 -3.78
N LYS A 57 0.31 -19.68 -3.53
CA LYS A 57 0.17 -18.44 -4.33
C LYS A 57 1.27 -18.28 -5.35
N LEU A 58 2.49 -18.70 -5.02
CA LEU A 58 3.69 -18.37 -5.79
C LEU A 58 4.29 -19.57 -6.55
N GLY A 59 3.77 -20.78 -6.33
CA GLY A 59 4.30 -22.02 -6.87
C GLY A 59 5.42 -22.61 -6.02
N GLU A 60 5.94 -23.77 -6.41
CA GLU A 60 6.99 -24.48 -5.67
C GLU A 60 8.32 -24.51 -6.44
N GLY A 61 9.43 -24.57 -5.70
CA GLY A 61 10.76 -24.77 -6.26
C GLY A 61 11.09 -23.80 -7.41
N PRO A 62 11.48 -24.30 -8.61
CA PRO A 62 11.82 -23.45 -9.74
C PRO A 62 10.73 -22.45 -10.15
N ALA A 63 9.44 -22.81 -10.02
CA ALA A 63 8.34 -21.95 -10.42
C ALA A 63 8.23 -20.71 -9.53
N MET A 64 8.47 -20.84 -8.22
CA MET A 64 8.52 -19.71 -7.28
C MET A 64 9.69 -18.78 -7.62
N VAL A 65 10.86 -19.37 -7.86
CA VAL A 65 12.08 -18.62 -8.18
C VAL A 65 11.89 -17.80 -9.44
N GLU A 66 11.35 -18.41 -10.49
CA GLU A 66 11.03 -17.73 -11.74
C GLU A 66 10.00 -16.61 -11.54
N ARG A 67 8.87 -16.91 -10.88
CA ARG A 67 7.79 -15.94 -10.66
C ARG A 67 8.26 -14.71 -9.90
N LEU A 68 8.97 -14.89 -8.78
CA LEU A 68 9.48 -13.79 -7.98
C LEU A 68 10.60 -13.02 -8.69
N SER A 69 11.52 -13.72 -9.37
CA SER A 69 12.58 -13.06 -10.13
C SER A 69 12.03 -12.22 -11.28
N ASN A 70 10.97 -12.70 -11.94
CA ASN A 70 10.27 -11.96 -12.98
C ASN A 70 9.55 -10.73 -12.41
N LEU A 71 8.85 -10.87 -11.28
CA LEU A 71 8.19 -9.75 -10.61
C LEU A 71 9.19 -8.65 -10.23
N VAL A 72 10.30 -9.00 -9.58
CA VAL A 72 11.35 -8.03 -9.23
C VAL A 72 11.96 -7.41 -10.48
N SER A 73 12.12 -8.18 -11.56
CA SER A 73 12.67 -7.67 -12.82
C SER A 73 11.73 -6.69 -13.54
N ILE A 74 10.41 -6.83 -13.38
CA ILE A 74 9.45 -5.84 -13.89
C ILE A 74 9.67 -4.50 -13.20
N PHE A 75 9.71 -4.47 -11.87
CA PHE A 75 9.91 -3.23 -11.08
C PHE A 75 11.35 -2.68 -11.13
N GLN A 76 12.32 -3.44 -11.67
CA GLN A 76 13.69 -2.97 -11.89
C GLN A 76 13.85 -2.15 -13.18
N LYS A 77 12.85 -2.18 -14.07
CA LYS A 77 12.91 -1.50 -15.37
C LYS A 77 13.14 0.02 -15.20
N PRO A 78 14.03 0.66 -15.98
CA PRO A 78 14.29 2.11 -15.88
C PRO A 78 13.04 2.97 -16.06
N GLU A 79 12.06 2.50 -16.83
CA GLU A 79 10.78 3.17 -17.02
C GLU A 79 9.92 3.22 -15.75
N LEU A 80 10.27 2.43 -14.72
CA LEU A 80 9.64 2.38 -13.40
C LEU A 80 10.60 2.90 -12.31
N ASP A 81 11.50 3.84 -12.64
CA ASP A 81 12.32 4.53 -11.64
C ASP A 81 11.47 5.56 -10.87
N PHE A 82 11.07 5.18 -9.66
CA PHE A 82 10.30 6.02 -8.75
C PHE A 82 11.17 6.75 -7.71
N SER A 83 12.50 6.75 -7.84
CA SER A 83 13.40 7.35 -6.83
C SER A 83 13.22 8.86 -6.66
N GLN A 84 12.68 9.54 -7.66
CA GLN A 84 12.37 10.98 -7.64
C GLN A 84 10.90 11.27 -7.31
N ASN A 85 10.08 10.23 -7.13
CA ASN A 85 8.67 10.39 -6.80
C ASN A 85 8.53 11.00 -5.40
N ARG A 86 7.69 12.04 -5.28
CA ARG A 86 7.39 12.73 -4.01
C ARG A 86 5.89 12.79 -3.81
N ALA A 87 5.47 12.42 -2.60
CA ALA A 87 4.07 12.44 -2.16
C ALA A 87 3.37 13.82 -2.27
N GLU A 88 4.12 14.93 -2.31
CA GLU A 88 3.52 16.27 -2.27
C GLU A 88 3.12 16.86 -3.63
N HIS A 89 3.62 16.36 -4.77
CA HIS A 89 3.35 17.00 -6.09
C HIS A 89 3.20 16.04 -7.28
N ASP A 90 3.65 14.79 -7.19
CA ASP A 90 3.59 13.84 -8.31
C ASP A 90 3.47 12.41 -7.78
N ASP A 91 2.40 12.12 -7.03
CA ASP A 91 2.19 10.82 -6.36
C ASP A 91 1.78 9.71 -7.35
N ILE A 92 2.66 9.46 -8.32
CA ILE A 92 2.49 8.41 -9.34
C ILE A 92 2.37 7.02 -8.68
N LEU A 93 3.01 6.82 -7.52
CA LEU A 93 2.99 5.54 -6.82
C LEU A 93 1.65 5.32 -6.13
N GLY A 94 1.12 6.32 -5.44
CA GLY A 94 -0.23 6.29 -4.87
C GLY A 94 -1.29 6.10 -5.96
N ASP A 95 -1.22 6.86 -7.05
CA ASP A 95 -2.15 6.73 -8.18
C ASP A 95 -2.07 5.35 -8.85
N ALA A 96 -0.86 4.81 -9.04
CA ALA A 96 -0.66 3.47 -9.57
C ALA A 96 -1.17 2.39 -8.61
N TYR A 97 -0.96 2.57 -7.30
CA TYR A 97 -1.45 1.66 -6.27
C TYR A 97 -2.98 1.64 -6.24
N GLU A 98 -3.63 2.81 -6.28
CA GLU A 98 -5.09 2.95 -6.37
C GLU A 98 -5.63 2.33 -7.66
N TYR A 99 -4.95 2.53 -8.79
CA TYR A 99 -5.31 1.88 -10.05
C TYR A 99 -5.27 0.36 -9.96
N LEU A 100 -4.21 -0.22 -9.39
CA LEU A 100 -4.08 -1.67 -9.23
C LEU A 100 -5.15 -2.20 -8.27
N MET A 101 -5.41 -1.53 -7.15
CA MET A 101 -6.51 -1.90 -6.24
C MET A 101 -7.86 -1.89 -6.95
N ARG A 102 -8.13 -0.88 -7.78
CA ARG A 102 -9.35 -0.81 -8.59
C ARG A 102 -9.47 -1.97 -9.57
N GLN A 103 -8.38 -2.38 -10.24
CA GLN A 103 -8.42 -3.54 -11.14
C GLN A 103 -8.67 -4.84 -10.36
N PHE A 104 -7.98 -5.06 -9.24
CA PHE A 104 -8.20 -6.24 -8.39
C PHE A 104 -9.63 -6.32 -7.85
N ALA A 105 -10.22 -5.20 -7.44
CA ALA A 105 -11.62 -5.14 -7.00
C ALA A 105 -12.61 -5.47 -8.14
N ARG A 106 -12.28 -5.13 -9.38
CA ARG A 106 -13.11 -5.48 -10.56
C ARG A 106 -13.03 -6.97 -10.89
N GLU A 107 -11.84 -7.57 -10.76
CA GLU A 107 -11.58 -8.96 -11.13
C GLU A 107 -11.95 -9.99 -10.04
N SER A 108 -11.94 -9.60 -8.75
CA SER A 108 -12.09 -10.55 -7.63
C SER A 108 -13.52 -11.10 -7.39
N GLY A 109 -14.54 -10.56 -8.06
CA GLY A 109 -15.93 -11.06 -7.98
C GLY A 109 -16.62 -10.93 -6.62
N LYS A 110 -15.94 -10.46 -5.56
CA LYS A 110 -16.49 -10.19 -4.23
C LYS A 110 -17.32 -8.88 -4.22
N SER A 111 -18.16 -8.70 -3.20
CA SER A 111 -18.92 -7.47 -2.96
C SER A 111 -17.99 -6.25 -2.99
N LYS A 112 -18.15 -5.40 -4.01
CA LYS A 112 -17.14 -4.43 -4.46
C LYS A 112 -16.89 -3.26 -3.50
N GLY A 113 -17.83 -2.99 -2.59
CA GLY A 113 -17.77 -1.86 -1.67
C GLY A 113 -16.85 -2.07 -0.46
N GLU A 114 -16.60 -3.33 -0.07
CA GLU A 114 -15.79 -3.66 1.13
C GLU A 114 -14.29 -3.43 0.90
N PHE A 115 -13.82 -3.51 -0.36
CA PHE A 115 -12.40 -3.39 -0.67
C PHE A 115 -12.01 -1.99 -1.14
N TYR A 116 -12.85 -1.36 -1.98
CA TYR A 116 -12.49 -0.13 -2.66
C TYR A 116 -13.74 0.70 -3.01
N THR A 117 -13.75 1.95 -2.53
CA THR A 117 -14.71 2.95 -3.02
C THR A 117 -14.06 3.74 -4.16
N PRO A 118 -14.66 3.79 -5.37
CA PRO A 118 -14.14 4.59 -6.47
C PRO A 118 -13.91 6.04 -6.09
N SER A 119 -12.78 6.62 -6.52
CA SER A 119 -12.37 7.98 -6.15
C SER A 119 -13.43 9.03 -6.48
N GLU A 120 -14.19 8.86 -7.57
CA GLU A 120 -15.30 9.73 -7.95
C GLU A 120 -16.42 9.71 -6.91
N VAL A 121 -16.78 8.53 -6.40
CA VAL A 121 -17.78 8.35 -5.34
C VAL A 121 -17.25 8.93 -4.03
N SER A 122 -15.99 8.67 -3.70
CA SER A 122 -15.37 9.19 -2.48
C SER A 122 -15.33 10.71 -2.42
N ARG A 123 -15.00 11.38 -3.52
CA ARG A 123 -15.05 12.86 -3.61
C ARG A 123 -16.46 13.41 -3.43
N ILE A 124 -17.47 12.74 -3.99
CA ILE A 124 -18.87 13.14 -3.78
C ILE A 124 -19.26 12.96 -2.31
N ILE A 125 -18.93 11.82 -1.69
CA ILE A 125 -19.23 11.56 -0.28
C ILE A 125 -18.58 12.62 0.61
N ALA A 126 -17.28 12.94 0.41
CA ALA A 126 -16.57 13.96 1.17
C ALA A 126 -17.32 15.31 1.17
N LYS A 127 -17.79 15.75 -0.01
CA LYS A 127 -18.57 16.99 -0.15
C LYS A 127 -19.94 16.90 0.51
N VAL A 128 -20.62 15.76 0.37
CA VAL A 128 -21.96 15.53 0.96
C VAL A 128 -21.91 15.58 2.49
N ILE A 129 -20.86 15.04 3.11
CA ILE A 129 -20.66 15.12 4.57
C ILE A 129 -20.10 16.47 5.03
N GLY A 130 -19.94 17.43 4.11
CA GLY A 130 -19.57 18.80 4.41
C GLY A 130 -18.07 19.03 4.59
N ILE A 131 -17.20 18.17 4.07
CA ILE A 131 -15.75 18.44 4.08
C ILE A 131 -15.42 19.46 2.99
N ALA A 132 -14.86 20.60 3.40
CA ALA A 132 -14.34 21.61 2.51
C ALA A 132 -13.18 22.40 3.17
N PRO A 133 -12.28 23.01 2.39
CA PRO A 133 -11.14 23.74 2.95
C PRO A 133 -11.50 24.92 3.85
N ASP A 134 -12.65 25.54 3.65
CA ASP A 134 -13.14 26.71 4.40
C ASP A 134 -13.71 26.36 5.78
N ASN A 135 -14.29 25.17 5.94
CA ASN A 135 -14.92 24.73 7.20
C ASN A 135 -14.10 23.70 7.99
N THR A 136 -13.17 23.01 7.33
CA THR A 136 -12.34 21.98 7.96
C THR A 136 -11.29 22.62 8.87
N THR A 137 -10.94 21.96 9.97
CA THR A 137 -9.91 22.43 10.91
C THR A 137 -8.94 21.30 11.23
N ALA A 138 -7.80 21.62 11.87
CA ALA A 138 -6.86 20.60 12.35
C ALA A 138 -7.47 19.67 13.44
N ARG A 139 -8.65 20.01 13.98
CA ARG A 139 -9.40 19.17 14.93
C ARG A 139 -10.46 18.31 14.23
N THR A 140 -10.64 18.44 12.92
CA THR A 140 -11.57 17.60 12.18
C THR A 140 -11.05 16.16 12.17
N ILE A 141 -11.93 15.22 12.49
CA ILE A 141 -11.67 13.78 12.48
C ILE A 141 -12.62 13.17 11.47
N ALA A 142 -12.09 12.48 10.47
CA ALA A 142 -12.88 11.63 9.57
C ALA A 142 -12.76 10.18 10.03
N TYR A 143 -13.89 9.58 10.38
CA TYR A 143 -13.95 8.19 10.84
C TYR A 143 -14.75 7.32 9.88
N ASP A 144 -14.16 6.19 9.48
CA ASP A 144 -14.82 5.16 8.68
C ASP A 144 -14.75 3.80 9.40
N PRO A 145 -15.88 3.28 9.92
CA PRO A 145 -15.91 2.03 10.69
C PRO A 145 -15.73 0.77 9.82
N THR A 146 -15.69 0.90 8.49
CA THR A 146 -15.53 -0.19 7.52
C THR A 146 -14.68 0.30 6.35
N CYS A 147 -13.46 0.76 6.67
CA CYS A 147 -12.68 1.59 5.76
C CYS A 147 -12.14 0.87 4.52
N GLY A 148 -12.20 -0.47 4.48
CA GLY A 148 -11.65 -1.24 3.38
C GLY A 148 -10.17 -0.91 3.17
N SER A 149 -9.79 -0.55 1.95
CA SER A 149 -8.42 -0.07 1.61
C SER A 149 -8.07 1.33 2.13
N GLY A 150 -8.94 1.99 2.90
CA GLY A 150 -8.74 3.37 3.35
C GLY A 150 -8.85 4.44 2.26
N SER A 151 -9.12 4.05 1.00
CA SER A 151 -9.14 4.96 -0.15
C SER A 151 -10.17 6.09 0.01
N LEU A 152 -11.33 5.83 0.61
CA LEU A 152 -12.33 6.87 0.89
C LEU A 152 -11.77 7.94 1.84
N LEU A 153 -11.15 7.53 2.95
CA LEU A 153 -10.56 8.43 3.94
C LEU A 153 -9.46 9.31 3.33
N LEU A 154 -8.63 8.76 2.43
CA LEU A 154 -7.63 9.54 1.71
C LEU A 154 -8.24 10.64 0.83
N LYS A 155 -9.34 10.34 0.12
CA LYS A 155 -10.03 11.36 -0.68
C LYS A 155 -10.75 12.39 0.19
N VAL A 156 -11.23 12.01 1.37
CA VAL A 156 -11.73 12.95 2.38
C VAL A 156 -10.62 13.89 2.85
N ALA A 157 -9.43 13.37 3.16
CA ALA A 157 -8.28 14.19 3.52
C ALA A 157 -7.83 15.14 2.39
N ALA A 158 -7.86 14.68 1.15
CA ALA A 158 -7.54 15.50 0.00
C ALA A 158 -8.55 16.65 -0.19
N GLU A 159 -9.86 16.38 -0.05
CA GLU A 159 -10.91 17.40 -0.16
C GLU A 159 -10.85 18.44 0.97
N ALA A 160 -10.37 18.06 2.15
CA ALA A 160 -10.19 18.97 3.29
C ALA A 160 -9.21 20.12 3.02
N GLY A 161 -8.30 19.98 2.05
CA GLY A 161 -7.30 21.01 1.69
C GLY A 161 -6.34 21.40 2.82
N LYS A 162 -6.34 20.64 3.93
CA LYS A 162 -5.45 20.77 5.09
C LYS A 162 -5.40 19.46 5.84
N HIS A 163 -4.40 19.30 6.70
CA HIS A 163 -4.25 18.10 7.52
C HIS A 163 -5.43 17.92 8.49
N ILE A 164 -6.02 16.73 8.47
CA ILE A 164 -7.06 16.25 9.39
C ILE A 164 -6.66 14.89 9.97
N THR A 165 -7.32 14.46 11.04
CA THR A 165 -7.14 13.12 11.58
C THR A 165 -8.02 12.13 10.82
N LEU A 166 -7.44 11.00 10.39
CA LEU A 166 -8.16 9.89 9.78
C LEU A 166 -8.18 8.72 10.75
N GLU A 167 -9.36 8.16 10.99
CA GLU A 167 -9.55 6.97 11.81
C GLU A 167 -10.32 5.94 10.98
N GLY A 168 -9.82 4.72 10.92
CA GLY A 168 -10.41 3.65 10.11
C GLY A 168 -10.47 2.34 10.88
N GLN A 169 -11.57 1.61 10.74
CA GLN A 169 -11.70 0.24 11.23
C GLN A 169 -11.96 -0.70 10.06
N GLU A 170 -11.28 -1.84 10.05
CA GLU A 170 -11.46 -2.90 9.05
C GLU A 170 -11.40 -4.27 9.74
N LYS A 171 -12.30 -5.17 9.35
CA LYS A 171 -12.45 -6.50 9.95
C LYS A 171 -11.46 -7.49 9.33
N ASP A 172 -11.25 -7.45 8.02
CA ASP A 172 -10.34 -8.34 7.32
C ASP A 172 -8.89 -7.87 7.51
N VAL A 173 -8.05 -8.74 8.06
CA VAL A 173 -6.64 -8.40 8.37
C VAL A 173 -5.85 -8.06 7.11
N THR A 174 -6.14 -8.72 5.99
CA THR A 174 -5.45 -8.47 4.71
C THR A 174 -5.84 -7.10 4.17
N THR A 175 -7.15 -6.79 4.16
CA THR A 175 -7.66 -5.48 3.74
C THR A 175 -7.17 -4.36 4.65
N ALA A 176 -7.11 -4.58 5.96
CA ALA A 176 -6.53 -3.63 6.90
C ALA A 176 -5.03 -3.38 6.65
N GLY A 177 -4.29 -4.41 6.20
CA GLY A 177 -2.91 -4.27 5.74
C GLY A 177 -2.79 -3.36 4.52
N LEU A 178 -3.69 -3.52 3.53
CA LEU A 178 -3.78 -2.61 2.39
C LEU A 178 -4.08 -1.18 2.83
N ALA A 179 -5.00 -0.99 3.77
CA ALA A 179 -5.33 0.33 4.32
C ALA A 179 -4.13 1.02 4.95
N ARG A 180 -3.34 0.30 5.76
CA ARG A 180 -2.13 0.83 6.37
C ARG A 180 -1.09 1.20 5.31
N MET A 181 -0.86 0.32 4.32
CA MET A 181 0.08 0.60 3.22
C MET A 181 -0.33 1.82 2.39
N ASN A 182 -1.62 2.00 2.15
CA ASN A 182 -2.16 3.12 1.38
C ASN A 182 -2.02 4.47 2.12
N MET A 183 -1.79 4.45 3.44
CA MET A 183 -1.71 5.64 4.31
C MET A 183 -0.26 6.08 4.61
N ILE A 184 0.73 5.39 4.07
CA ILE A 184 2.18 5.65 4.25
C ILE A 184 2.68 6.61 3.18
#